data_AF-A0A0J6KET2-F1
#
_entry.id   AF-A0A0J6KET2-F1
#
_cell.length_a   1.000
_cell.length_b   1.000
_cell.length_c   1.000
_cell.angle_alpha   90.00
_cell.angle_beta   90.00
_cell.angle_gamma   90.00
#
_symmetry.space_group_name_H-M   'P 1'
#
loop_
_entity.id
_entity.type
_entity.pdbx_description
1 polymer ?
#
loop_
_entity_poly.entity_id
_entity_poly.type
_entity_poly.pdbx_seq_one_letter_code
_entity_poly.pdbx_strand_id
1 'polypeptide(L)'
;MHPSLRYALLGPVEAGKSTLFHALAGGGAVRKTQALEYDAQGCIDTPGEFFSHPRLFHALINSTAECELLIYVHPANDLECRLPPGLLDVHGHRRVAVVISKTDLPDARPDAVEAMLREHGFDGEILRVCGLRPDSVAELKARLGLNPESAAATRQTA
;
A
#
# COMPACT_ATOMS: atom_id res chain seq x y z
N MET A 1 10.94 16.40 16.96
CA MET A 1 10.19 15.18 16.60
C MET A 1 10.23 15.05 15.09
N HIS A 2 10.85 14.00 14.54
CA HIS A 2 10.57 13.64 13.15
C HIS A 2 9.18 12.99 13.13
N PRO A 3 8.25 13.45 12.29
CA PRO A 3 6.97 12.77 12.16
C PRO A 3 7.21 11.35 11.65
N SER A 4 6.46 10.39 12.20
CA SER A 4 6.39 9.02 11.68
C SER A 4 5.97 9.05 10.21
N LEU A 5 6.54 8.19 9.37
CA LEU A 5 6.22 8.07 7.95
C LEU A 5 4.71 7.82 7.76
N ARG A 6 3.98 8.74 7.12
CA ARG A 6 2.57 8.55 6.78
C ARG A 6 2.46 7.86 5.43
N TYR A 7 1.66 6.80 5.37
CA TYR A 7 1.38 6.09 4.15
C TYR A 7 -0.10 6.13 3.80
N ALA A 8 -0.41 5.94 2.52
CA ALA A 8 -1.76 5.67 2.05
C ALA A 8 -1.81 4.35 1.27
N LEU A 9 -2.82 3.53 1.55
CA LEU A 9 -3.11 2.32 0.78
C LEU A 9 -4.02 2.66 -0.39
N LEU A 10 -3.61 2.25 -1.58
CA LEU A 10 -4.29 2.51 -2.86
C LEU A 10 -4.55 1.19 -3.58
N GLY A 11 -5.59 1.13 -4.41
CA GLY A 11 -5.88 -0.06 -5.22
C GLY A 11 -7.35 -0.41 -5.26
N PRO A 12 -7.74 -1.37 -6.12
CA PRO A 12 -9.14 -1.67 -6.39
C PRO A 12 -9.89 -2.18 -5.16
N VAL A 13 -11.21 -2.19 -5.26
CA VAL A 13 -12.08 -2.84 -4.26
C VAL A 13 -11.63 -4.29 -4.09
N GLU A 14 -11.65 -4.77 -2.85
CA GLU A 14 -11.21 -6.12 -2.48
C GLU A 14 -9.71 -6.41 -2.69
N ALA A 15 -8.85 -5.43 -2.99
CA ALA A 15 -7.41 -5.66 -3.06
C ALA A 15 -6.74 -6.05 -1.72
N GLY A 16 -7.48 -6.09 -0.60
CA GLY A 16 -6.92 -6.41 0.72
C GLY A 16 -6.32 -5.21 1.49
N LYS A 17 -6.65 -3.98 1.09
CA LYS A 17 -6.16 -2.74 1.73
C LYS A 17 -6.51 -2.68 3.21
N SER A 18 -7.79 -2.76 3.58
CA SER A 18 -8.22 -2.66 4.99
C SER A 18 -7.62 -3.77 5.86
N THR A 19 -7.54 -5.01 5.36
CA THR A 19 -6.84 -6.11 6.05
C THR A 19 -5.37 -5.77 6.31
N LEU A 20 -4.68 -5.25 5.28
CA LEU A 20 -3.30 -4.82 5.41
C LEU A 20 -3.15 -3.62 6.36
N PHE A 21 -4.05 -2.64 6.29
CA PHE A 21 -4.07 -1.46 7.15
C PHE A 21 -4.10 -1.82 8.63
N HIS A 22 -5.07 -2.65 9.03
CA HIS A 22 -5.17 -3.10 10.42
C HIS A 22 -3.98 -3.97 10.83
N ALA A 23 -3.46 -4.81 9.94
CA ALA A 23 -2.26 -5.61 10.22
C ALA A 23 -1.03 -4.71 10.45
N LEU A 24 -0.88 -3.64 9.66
CA LEU A 24 0.17 -2.63 9.83
C LEU A 24 0.01 -1.86 11.15
N ALA A 25 -1.22 -1.58 11.59
CA ALA A 25 -1.50 -0.91 12.87
C ALA A 25 -1.33 -1.81 14.11
N GLY A 26 -1.09 -3.12 13.96
CA GLY A 26 -0.93 -4.06 15.08
C GLY A 26 -2.14 -4.95 15.39
N GLY A 27 -3.12 -5.01 14.49
CA GLY A 27 -4.31 -5.86 14.57
C GLY A 27 -5.59 -5.10 14.95
N GLY A 28 -6.76 -5.73 14.73
CA GLY A 28 -8.08 -5.16 15.03
C GLY A 28 -9.22 -5.77 14.23
N ALA A 29 -10.46 -5.45 14.58
CA ALA A 29 -11.64 -5.86 13.82
C ALA A 29 -11.71 -5.10 12.49
N VAL A 30 -11.70 -5.82 11.37
CA VAL A 30 -11.80 -5.25 10.02
C VAL A 30 -13.26 -4.89 9.73
N ARG A 31 -13.54 -3.63 9.39
CA ARG A 31 -14.81 -3.25 8.74
C ARG A 31 -14.54 -2.85 7.30
N LYS A 32 -15.51 -3.08 6.41
CA LYS A 32 -15.44 -2.52 5.06
C LYS A 32 -15.40 -1.00 5.16
N THR A 33 -14.33 -0.42 4.62
CA THR A 33 -14.12 1.01 4.48
C THR A 33 -15.17 1.58 3.53
N GLN A 34 -16.06 2.42 4.04
CA GLN A 34 -17.06 3.18 3.26
C GLN A 34 -16.77 4.69 3.29
N ALA A 35 -15.74 5.10 4.03
CA ALA A 35 -15.20 6.44 4.18
C ALA A 35 -13.70 6.32 4.45
N LEU A 36 -12.90 7.37 4.22
CA LEU A 36 -11.47 7.38 4.55
C LEU A 36 -11.27 6.99 6.03
N GLU A 37 -10.43 6.00 6.29
CA GLU A 37 -10.03 5.61 7.64
C GLU A 37 -8.60 6.08 7.91
N TYR A 38 -8.38 6.59 9.13
CA TYR A 38 -7.09 7.09 9.58
C TYR A 38 -6.64 6.36 10.85
N ASP A 39 -5.36 6.01 10.93
CA ASP A 39 -4.76 5.52 12.17
C ASP A 39 -4.27 6.68 13.04
N ALA A 40 -3.74 6.37 14.23
CA ALA A 40 -3.23 7.37 15.17
C ALA A 40 -2.04 8.18 14.63
N GLN A 41 -1.34 7.68 13.60
CA GLN A 41 -0.24 8.34 12.92
C GLN A 41 -0.70 9.16 11.70
N GLY A 42 -1.98 9.09 11.33
CA GLY A 42 -2.54 9.75 10.16
C GLY A 42 -2.30 9.00 8.84
N CYS A 43 -1.98 7.69 8.90
CA CYS A 43 -1.95 6.83 7.71
C CYS A 43 -3.36 6.51 7.25
N ILE A 44 -3.53 6.24 5.95
CA ILE A 44 -4.85 6.27 5.29
C ILE A 44 -5.18 4.92 4.65
N ASP A 45 -6.34 4.36 4.99
CA ASP A 45 -7.02 3.35 4.17
C ASP A 45 -8.03 4.04 3.24
N THR A 46 -7.87 3.87 1.93
CA THR A 46 -8.73 4.51 0.94
C THR A 46 -9.86 3.57 0.48
N PRO A 47 -11.09 4.07 0.28
CA PRO A 47 -12.14 3.29 -0.38
C PRO A 47 -11.69 2.83 -1.77
N GLY A 48 -11.87 1.54 -2.09
CA GLY A 48 -11.45 1.01 -3.39
C GLY A 48 -12.18 1.67 -4.56
N GLU A 49 -13.37 2.21 -4.32
CA GLU A 49 -14.17 2.95 -5.29
C GLU A 49 -13.44 4.19 -5.80
N PHE A 50 -12.57 4.82 -4.99
CA PHE A 50 -11.79 5.98 -5.41
C PHE A 50 -10.76 5.60 -6.48
N PHE A 51 -10.28 4.36 -6.44
CA PHE A 51 -9.38 3.79 -7.44
C PHE A 51 -10.15 3.22 -8.64
N SER A 52 -11.33 2.64 -8.42
CA SER A 52 -12.11 2.00 -9.49
C SER A 52 -12.90 2.99 -10.38
N HIS A 53 -13.11 4.24 -9.94
CA HIS A 53 -13.90 5.22 -10.68
C HIS A 53 -13.08 6.46 -11.05
N PRO A 54 -12.83 6.73 -12.35
CA PRO A 54 -12.05 7.89 -12.78
C PRO A 54 -12.53 9.25 -12.26
N ARG A 55 -13.84 9.38 -12.04
CA ARG A 55 -14.44 10.60 -11.47
C ARG A 55 -13.98 10.89 -10.04
N LEU A 56 -13.48 9.89 -9.32
CA LEU A 56 -13.05 9.99 -7.92
C LEU A 56 -11.53 10.12 -7.75
N PHE A 57 -10.74 10.13 -8.83
CA PHE A 57 -9.28 10.29 -8.73
C PHE A 57 -8.87 11.58 -8.02
N HIS A 58 -9.61 12.67 -8.21
CA HIS A 58 -9.35 13.92 -7.49
C HIS A 58 -9.46 13.73 -5.96
N ALA A 59 -10.41 12.94 -5.48
CA ALA A 59 -10.58 12.64 -4.06
C ALA A 59 -9.41 11.80 -3.53
N LEU A 60 -8.90 10.87 -4.34
CA LEU A 60 -7.72 10.05 -4.04
C LEU A 60 -6.42 10.88 -3.98
N ILE A 61 -6.22 11.75 -4.97
CA ILE A 61 -5.05 12.63 -5.06
C ILE A 61 -5.03 13.58 -3.85
N ASN A 62 -6.17 14.22 -3.57
CA ASN A 62 -6.27 15.17 -2.46
C ASN A 62 -6.15 14.50 -1.10
N SER A 63 -6.73 13.31 -0.88
CA SER A 63 -6.66 12.63 0.41
C SER A 63 -5.25 12.17 0.75
N THR A 64 -4.46 11.81 -0.26
CA THR A 64 -3.08 11.36 -0.06
C THR A 64 -2.06 12.48 -0.10
N ALA A 65 -2.50 13.75 -0.19
CA ALA A 65 -1.66 14.94 -0.37
C ALA A 65 -0.48 15.03 0.63
N GLU A 66 -0.72 14.61 1.86
CA GLU A 66 0.21 14.71 2.98
C GLU A 66 0.98 13.41 3.26
N CYS A 67 0.80 12.35 2.46
CA CYS A 67 1.50 11.08 2.68
C CYS A 67 2.89 11.08 2.03
N GLU A 68 3.89 10.57 2.74
CA GLU A 68 5.25 10.42 2.21
C GLU A 68 5.42 9.11 1.41
N LEU A 69 4.59 8.09 1.69
CA LEU A 69 4.59 6.79 1.02
C LEU A 69 3.21 6.46 0.43
N LEU A 70 3.16 6.12 -0.86
CA LEU A 70 1.99 5.54 -1.49
C LEU A 70 2.21 4.03 -1.66
N ILE A 71 1.30 3.22 -1.13
CA ILE A 71 1.34 1.76 -1.24
C ILE A 71 0.23 1.32 -2.17
N TYR A 72 0.59 0.92 -3.39
CA TYR A 72 -0.34 0.29 -4.33
C TYR A 72 -0.53 -1.18 -3.97
N VAL A 73 -1.72 -1.55 -3.53
CA VAL A 73 -2.08 -2.91 -3.14
C VAL A 73 -2.77 -3.60 -4.32
N HIS A 74 -2.24 -4.74 -4.72
CA HIS A 74 -2.75 -5.56 -5.81
C HIS A 74 -2.90 -7.02 -5.34
N PRO A 75 -4.06 -7.68 -5.53
CA PRO A 75 -4.23 -9.05 -5.03
C PRO A 75 -3.49 -10.07 -5.90
N ALA A 76 -2.92 -11.11 -5.28
CA ALA A 76 -2.12 -12.13 -5.96
C ALA A 76 -2.90 -12.98 -6.98
N ASN A 77 -4.23 -12.93 -6.99
CA ASN A 77 -5.10 -13.70 -7.89
C ASN A 77 -5.78 -12.84 -8.97
N ASP A 78 -5.37 -11.58 -9.15
CA ASP A 78 -5.84 -10.70 -10.24
C ASP A 78 -4.70 -10.44 -11.23
N LEU A 79 -4.93 -10.70 -12.52
CA LEU A 79 -3.94 -10.47 -13.58
C LEU A 79 -4.20 -9.19 -14.38
N GLU A 80 -5.12 -8.33 -13.94
CA GLU A 80 -5.41 -7.08 -14.62
C GLU A 80 -4.93 -5.87 -13.80
N CYS A 81 -3.86 -5.21 -14.24
CA CYS A 81 -3.52 -3.90 -13.69
C CYS A 81 -4.47 -2.83 -14.24
N ARG A 82 -5.32 -2.33 -13.35
CA ARG A 82 -6.26 -1.24 -13.65
C ARG A 82 -5.74 0.12 -13.19
N LEU A 83 -4.42 0.25 -12.99
CA LEU A 83 -3.81 1.52 -12.60
C LEU A 83 -3.82 2.49 -13.80
N PRO A 84 -4.45 3.66 -13.69
CA PRO A 84 -4.35 4.68 -14.72
C PRO A 84 -2.92 5.23 -14.81
N PRO A 85 -2.38 5.45 -16.03
CA PRO A 85 -1.07 6.07 -16.21
C PRO A 85 -0.95 7.40 -15.44
N GLY A 86 0.15 7.58 -14.72
CA GLY A 86 0.47 8.81 -14.00
C GLY A 86 -0.30 9.02 -12.68
N LEU A 87 -1.23 8.14 -12.29
CA LEU A 87 -2.03 8.34 -11.06
C LEU A 87 -1.17 8.36 -9.80
N LEU A 88 -0.11 7.56 -9.74
CA LEU A 88 0.83 7.53 -8.61
C LEU A 88 1.91 8.61 -8.73
N ASP A 89 2.12 9.16 -9.93
CA ASP A 89 3.17 10.12 -10.24
C ASP A 89 2.73 11.58 -10.07
N VAL A 90 1.43 11.82 -9.82
CA VAL A 90 0.85 13.17 -9.61
C VAL A 90 1.64 13.98 -8.59
N HIS A 91 2.25 13.29 -7.62
CA HIS A 91 3.13 13.88 -6.61
C HIS A 91 4.53 13.27 -6.69
N GLY A 92 5.23 13.49 -7.82
CA GLY A 92 6.50 12.86 -8.21
C GLY A 92 7.72 12.96 -7.26
N HIS A 93 7.52 13.41 -6.02
CA HIS A 93 8.47 13.35 -4.92
C HIS A 93 8.16 12.24 -3.90
N ARG A 94 7.03 11.54 -4.01
CA ARG A 94 6.62 10.49 -3.06
C ARG A 94 7.26 9.14 -3.38
N ARG A 95 7.61 8.40 -2.35
CA ARG A 95 7.97 6.99 -2.50
C ARG A 95 6.72 6.21 -2.88
N VAL A 96 6.81 5.38 -3.92
CA VAL A 96 5.77 4.43 -4.30
C VAL A 96 6.29 3.02 -4.05
N ALA A 97 5.50 2.20 -3.38
CA ALA A 97 5.75 0.77 -3.23
C ALA A 97 4.54 -0.02 -3.73
N VAL A 98 4.79 -1.19 -4.31
CA VAL A 98 3.72 -2.11 -4.69
C VAL A 98 3.69 -3.28 -3.70
N VAL A 99 2.49 -3.66 -3.28
CA VAL A 99 2.26 -4.78 -2.38
C VAL A 99 1.30 -5.76 -3.03
N ILE A 100 1.81 -6.95 -3.33
CA ILE A 100 1.02 -8.10 -3.77
C ILE A 100 0.42 -8.77 -2.51
N SER A 101 -0.89 -8.60 -2.32
CA SER A 101 -1.64 -9.12 -1.17
C SER A 101 -2.26 -10.49 -1.46
N LYS A 102 -2.94 -11.09 -0.47
CA LYS A 102 -3.71 -12.35 -0.62
C LYS A 102 -2.88 -13.52 -1.17
N THR A 103 -1.60 -13.55 -0.84
CA THR A 103 -0.68 -14.62 -1.29
C THR A 103 -1.00 -15.99 -0.70
N ASP A 104 -1.91 -16.04 0.27
CA ASP A 104 -2.41 -17.25 0.93
C ASP A 104 -3.60 -17.91 0.22
N LEU A 105 -4.21 -17.25 -0.77
CA LEU A 105 -5.34 -17.84 -1.49
C LEU A 105 -4.91 -19.02 -2.38
N PRO A 106 -5.76 -20.05 -2.56
CA PRO A 106 -5.42 -21.23 -3.36
C PRO A 106 -5.21 -20.93 -4.85
N ASP A 107 -5.81 -19.84 -5.35
CA ASP A 107 -5.70 -19.36 -6.73
C ASP A 107 -4.65 -18.24 -6.89
N ALA A 108 -3.86 -17.95 -5.85
CA ALA A 108 -2.81 -16.94 -5.89
C ALA A 108 -1.72 -17.29 -6.93
N ARG A 109 -1.38 -16.32 -7.77
CA ARG A 109 -0.31 -16.39 -8.78
C ARG A 109 0.65 -15.19 -8.65
N PRO A 110 1.35 -15.04 -7.51
CA PRO A 110 2.14 -13.85 -7.21
C PRO A 110 3.26 -13.59 -8.23
N ASP A 111 3.88 -14.63 -8.81
CA ASP A 111 4.91 -14.46 -9.84
C ASP A 111 4.35 -13.87 -11.14
N ALA A 112 3.17 -14.34 -11.57
CA ALA A 112 2.51 -13.84 -12.77
C ALA A 112 2.00 -12.40 -12.57
N VAL A 113 1.48 -12.10 -11.37
CA VAL A 113 1.09 -10.75 -10.97
C VAL A 113 2.28 -9.81 -10.97
N GLU A 114 3.40 -10.22 -10.38
CA GLU A 114 4.62 -9.41 -10.37
C GLU A 114 5.11 -9.14 -11.79
N ALA A 115 5.19 -10.16 -12.66
CA ALA A 115 5.57 -9.99 -14.05
C ALA A 115 4.67 -8.98 -14.78
N MET A 116 3.35 -9.11 -14.62
CA MET A 116 2.38 -8.19 -15.20
C MET A 116 2.56 -6.75 -14.68
N LEU A 117 2.81 -6.56 -13.39
CA LEU A 117 3.08 -5.24 -12.82
C LEU A 117 4.40 -4.64 -13.37
N ARG A 118 5.45 -5.44 -13.56
CA ARG A 118 6.69 -4.99 -14.21
C ARG A 118 6.42 -4.51 -15.63
N GLU A 119 5.63 -5.25 -16.40
CA GLU A 119 5.23 -4.85 -17.77
C GLU A 119 4.45 -3.52 -17.79
N HIS A 120 3.75 -3.18 -16.71
CA HIS A 120 3.06 -1.89 -16.54
C HIS A 120 3.96 -0.75 -16.02
N GLY A 121 5.28 -0.96 -15.94
CA GLY A 121 6.26 0.08 -15.60
C GLY A 121 6.55 0.23 -14.10
N PHE A 122 6.15 -0.72 -13.27
CA PHE A 122 6.55 -0.73 -11.87
C PHE A 122 7.98 -1.25 -11.70
N ASP A 123 8.98 -0.40 -11.89
CA ASP A 123 10.40 -0.77 -11.76
C ASP A 123 10.91 -0.78 -10.31
N GLY A 124 10.12 -0.23 -9.39
CA GLY A 124 10.47 -0.09 -7.98
C GLY A 124 10.32 -1.37 -7.13
N GLU A 125 10.15 -1.16 -5.83
CA GLU A 125 9.98 -2.23 -4.85
C GLU A 125 8.58 -2.86 -4.97
N ILE A 126 8.54 -4.16 -5.29
CA ILE A 126 7.32 -4.99 -5.27
C ILE A 126 7.49 -6.01 -4.15
N LEU A 127 6.60 -5.96 -3.17
CA LEU A 127 6.63 -6.79 -1.97
C LEU A 127 5.43 -7.72 -1.94
N ARG A 128 5.59 -8.89 -1.34
CA ARG A 128 4.52 -9.88 -1.21
C ARG A 128 4.10 -9.95 0.26
N VAL A 129 2.79 -10.01 0.50
CA VAL A 129 2.27 -10.08 1.86
C VAL A 129 1.07 -11.01 1.97
N CYS A 130 1.09 -11.82 3.03
CA CYS A 130 -0.10 -12.41 3.59
C CYS A 130 -0.51 -11.60 4.81
N GLY A 131 -1.55 -10.77 4.69
CA GLY A 131 -2.00 -9.88 5.77
C GLY A 131 -2.47 -10.60 7.04
N LEU A 132 -2.72 -11.92 6.95
CA LEU A 132 -3.13 -12.76 8.07
C LEU A 132 -1.95 -13.39 8.83
N ARG A 133 -0.73 -13.30 8.31
CA ARG A 133 0.48 -13.87 8.94
C ARG A 133 1.34 -12.76 9.55
N PRO A 134 1.49 -12.71 10.89
CA PRO A 134 2.29 -11.68 11.57
C PRO A 134 3.72 -11.53 11.03
N ASP A 135 4.41 -12.63 10.77
CA ASP A 135 5.80 -12.60 10.27
C ASP A 135 5.90 -11.95 8.88
N SER A 136 4.93 -12.25 8.00
CA SER A 136 4.86 -11.66 6.66
C SER A 136 4.61 -10.15 6.72
N VAL A 137 3.80 -9.71 7.68
CA VAL A 137 3.52 -8.29 7.92
C VAL A 137 4.73 -7.59 8.56
N ALA A 138 5.45 -8.25 9.46
CA ALA A 138 6.65 -7.72 10.08
C ALA A 138 7.77 -7.52 9.05
N GLU A 139 7.97 -8.47 8.13
CA GLU A 139 8.91 -8.33 7.01
C GLU A 139 8.53 -7.13 6.12
N LEU A 140 7.24 -7.01 5.77
CA LEU A 140 6.74 -5.87 5.00
C LEU A 140 7.03 -4.53 5.71
N LYS A 141 6.78 -4.42 7.02
CA LYS A 141 7.08 -3.21 7.80
C LYS A 141 8.56 -2.85 7.77
N ALA A 142 9.44 -3.85 7.93
CA ALA A 142 10.87 -3.63 7.90
C ALA A 142 11.34 -3.09 6.54
N ARG A 143 10.86 -3.69 5.44
CA ARG A 143 11.18 -3.27 4.06
C ARG A 143 10.64 -1.89 3.72
N LEU A 144 9.45 -1.56 4.22
CA LEU A 144 8.85 -0.24 4.01
C LEU A 144 9.42 0.84 4.96
N GLY A 145 10.19 0.48 5.99
CA GLY A 145 10.65 1.45 6.99
C GLY A 145 9.52 1.95 7.90
N LEU A 146 8.51 1.10 8.14
CA LEU A 146 7.36 1.40 9.01
C LEU A 146 7.62 1.01 10.48
N ASN A 147 8.84 0.58 10.80
CA ASN A 147 9.22 0.24 12.17
C ASN A 147 9.43 1.51 12.99
N PRO A 148 8.97 1.54 14.26
CA PRO A 148 9.02 2.72 15.12
C PRO A 148 10.42 3.31 15.38
N GLU A 149 11.50 2.60 15.03
CA GLU A 149 12.89 3.02 15.30
C GLU A 149 13.73 3.38 14.06
N SER A 150 13.18 3.29 12.85
CA SER A 150 13.98 3.40 11.62
C SER A 150 14.39 4.83 11.20
N ALA A 151 14.03 5.86 11.97
CA ALA A 151 14.48 7.24 11.73
C ALA A 151 15.88 7.56 12.30
N ALA A 152 16.50 6.67 13.09
CA ALA A 152 17.74 6.98 13.81
C ALA A 152 19.04 6.48 13.14
N ALA A 153 18.98 5.60 12.13
CA ALA A 153 20.17 4.86 11.68
C ALA A 153 20.92 5.43 10.46
N THR A 154 20.39 6.42 9.74
CA THR A 154 21.01 6.90 8.48
C THR A 154 21.79 8.22 8.62
N ARG A 155 22.11 8.67 9.83
CA ARG A 155 23.00 9.83 10.05
C ARG A 155 24.13 9.51 11.02
N GLN A 156 24.84 8.42 10.77
CA GLN A 156 26.18 8.27 11.34
C GLN A 156 27.03 7.33 10.49
N THR A 157 27.55 7.85 9.38
CA THR A 157 28.80 7.37 8.78
C THR A 157 29.37 8.46 7.88
N ALA A 158 30.46 9.06 8.40
CA ALA A 158 31.51 9.85 7.76
C ALA A 158 31.13 11.00 6.81
#